data_AF-A0A938WK30-F1
#
_entry.id   AF-A0A938WK30-F1
#
_cell.length_a   1.000
_cell.length_b   1.000
_cell.length_c   1.000
_cell.angle_alpha   90.00
_cell.angle_beta   90.00
_cell.angle_gamma   90.00
#
_symmetry.space_group_name_H-M   'P 1'
#
loop_
_entity.id
_entity.type
_entity.pdbx_description
1 polymer ?
#
loop_
_entity_poly.entity_id
_entity_poly.type
_entity_poly.pdbx_seq_one_letter_code
_entity_poly.pdbx_strand_id
1 'polypeptide(L)'
;MKTKYLLFGGLVVASSLLSACSDFFDQDSDHVIFADDYELNKSSDTIYSLTGIMSKMQALGDRTVLLGEVRGDLVDVTNSANADLRELAQFDVSDGNRYNSPKDYYAVINNCNLYLSKADTAVRNSANKSLFIKEYAAVKAYRAWTYLQLALNYGKVPFYTKPITTKEQAEAKYPEKDIVDLCNTLVADIAPLAEVEMPGLGNIGITDSRMLYFPIYVLLGDLNLWAGNYKEAAMAYYKYITTANGSNSYFPITSRSVMWNGPEWVSIGDNWSNMFNSEIFTNDREIITMIAGDSIPSEGNYSQLRNIYNSSADNDYKVSLVPSESLKELSQRQVWCYLANNGRDTVYAPSNLTRNRAGDLRLVSCWRSYQSVYEGNTVTRQVVSKFLTRNIHVYRRATVYLRLAEALNRAGYPHFAYEILSEGVNNKVIERDVLPYCKTPADSAFVKSFNFPYSSNSGYIVLDAGAEHSYNTIGLHSRGCGQSQYNKYYLMPDDSTLSEKERLDYQIRKVEDMIVDEGALEFAFEGVRYYDLLRVALRRNDPSYLADRIYARRGAERISEVKSEIKADLTDRANWFLSWNGKLGIK
;
A
#
# COMPACT_ATOMS: atom_id res chain seq x y z
N MET A 1 -8.54 -93.18 12.38
CA MET A 1 -8.93 -93.82 11.10
C MET A 1 -8.27 -93.02 9.98
N LYS A 2 -7.30 -93.63 9.26
CA LYS A 2 -6.72 -93.24 7.94
C LYS A 2 -6.01 -91.86 7.86
N THR A 3 -4.74 -91.65 7.49
CA THR A 3 -3.67 -92.41 6.75
C THR A 3 -2.36 -91.60 6.92
N LYS A 4 -1.24 -92.15 7.44
CA LYS A 4 0.05 -92.49 6.73
C LYS A 4 0.53 -91.43 5.71
N TYR A 5 1.77 -90.95 5.58
CA TYR A 5 3.11 -91.27 6.11
C TYR A 5 4.12 -90.22 5.54
N LEU A 6 5.32 -90.11 6.16
CA LEU A 6 6.66 -89.78 5.58
C LEU A 6 6.87 -88.35 4.99
N LEU A 7 8.02 -87.67 5.08
CA LEU A 7 9.24 -87.70 5.90
C LEU A 7 10.14 -86.56 5.34
N PHE A 8 10.94 -85.94 6.21
CA PHE A 8 12.27 -85.34 5.94
C PHE A 8 12.41 -84.00 5.21
N GLY A 9 13.29 -83.17 5.78
CA GLY A 9 14.01 -82.13 5.02
C GLY A 9 14.52 -80.95 5.82
N GLY A 10 15.09 -81.17 7.02
CA GLY A 10 15.76 -80.13 7.80
C GLY A 10 16.99 -79.57 7.07
N LEU A 11 17.09 -78.25 7.12
CA LEU A 11 18.15 -77.36 6.66
C LEU A 11 19.58 -77.93 6.79
N VAL A 12 20.34 -77.85 5.69
CA VAL A 12 21.78 -77.61 5.71
C VAL A 12 22.04 -76.24 5.09
N VAL A 13 22.80 -75.45 5.82
CA VAL A 13 23.28 -74.10 5.54
C VAL A 13 24.08 -74.06 4.23
N ALA A 14 23.73 -73.13 3.35
CA ALA A 14 24.62 -72.61 2.31
C ALA A 14 24.46 -71.10 2.23
N SER A 15 25.51 -70.43 2.66
CA SER A 15 25.76 -68.99 2.67
C SER A 15 25.45 -68.33 1.33
N SER A 16 24.64 -67.27 1.33
CA SER A 16 24.68 -66.25 0.28
C SER A 16 24.00 -64.96 0.75
N LEU A 17 24.75 -63.86 0.61
CA LEU A 17 24.30 -62.48 0.41
C LEU A 17 23.87 -61.65 1.66
N LEU A 18 24.88 -61.15 2.38
CA LEU A 18 24.83 -59.81 2.96
C LEU A 18 25.41 -58.82 1.93
N SER A 19 24.57 -58.27 1.06
CA SER A 19 24.86 -56.99 0.39
C SER A 19 24.17 -55.90 1.19
N ALA A 20 24.97 -55.03 1.82
CA ALA A 20 24.50 -53.82 2.46
C ALA A 20 23.91 -52.88 1.38
N CYS A 21 22.59 -52.70 1.38
CA CYS A 21 21.93 -51.61 0.68
C CYS A 21 22.13 -50.33 1.49
N SER A 22 22.93 -49.41 0.98
CA SER A 22 23.09 -48.04 1.49
C SER A 22 21.93 -47.11 1.13
N ASP A 23 20.97 -47.56 0.32
CA ASP A 23 19.86 -46.72 -0.22
C ASP A 23 18.59 -46.68 0.65
N PHE A 24 18.66 -47.06 1.92
CA PHE A 24 17.48 -47.02 2.80
C PHE A 24 17.36 -45.71 3.62
N PHE A 25 18.37 -44.83 3.58
CA PHE A 25 18.36 -43.56 4.32
C PHE A 25 18.28 -42.30 3.46
N ASP A 26 18.41 -42.41 2.13
CA ASP A 26 18.10 -41.31 1.22
C ASP A 26 16.64 -41.44 0.78
N GLN A 27 15.75 -40.98 1.66
CA GLN A 27 14.35 -40.78 1.33
C GLN A 27 14.23 -39.42 0.61
N ASP A 28 14.59 -39.37 -0.67
CA ASP A 28 14.21 -38.25 -1.52
C ASP A 28 12.68 -38.23 -1.59
N SER A 29 12.09 -37.18 -1.03
CA SER A 29 10.65 -37.00 -1.08
C SER A 29 10.26 -36.53 -2.48
N ASP A 30 9.49 -37.35 -3.21
CA ASP A 30 8.90 -37.01 -4.52
C ASP A 30 8.02 -35.73 -4.52
N HIS A 31 7.81 -35.12 -3.35
CA HIS A 31 7.04 -33.89 -3.14
C HIS A 31 7.89 -32.67 -2.75
N VAL A 32 9.20 -32.84 -2.56
CA VAL A 32 10.13 -31.76 -2.24
C VAL A 32 11.08 -31.58 -3.40
N ILE A 33 10.88 -30.52 -4.20
CA ILE A 33 11.88 -30.14 -5.21
C ILE A 33 13.05 -29.52 -4.43
N PHE A 34 14.17 -30.25 -4.36
CA PHE A 34 15.41 -29.72 -3.78
C PHE A 34 15.94 -28.58 -4.67
N ALA A 35 16.69 -27.65 -4.08
CA ALA A 35 17.23 -26.50 -4.82
C ALA A 35 18.14 -26.90 -5.99
N ASP A 36 18.69 -28.12 -5.93
CA ASP A 36 19.55 -28.70 -6.97
C ASP A 36 18.72 -29.28 -8.13
N ASP A 37 17.51 -29.79 -7.87
CA ASP A 37 16.55 -30.29 -8.89
C ASP A 37 15.61 -29.20 -9.43
N TYR A 38 15.72 -27.97 -8.90
CA TYR A 38 14.97 -26.80 -9.36
C TYR A 38 15.57 -26.25 -10.67
N GLU A 39 15.17 -26.84 -11.78
CA GLU A 39 15.55 -26.41 -13.13
C GLU A 39 14.47 -25.50 -13.75
N LEU A 40 14.82 -24.24 -14.09
CA LEU A 40 13.94 -23.31 -14.81
C LEU A 40 14.17 -23.41 -16.32
N ASN A 41 13.74 -24.52 -16.91
CA ASN A 41 14.06 -24.84 -18.30
C ASN A 41 12.84 -24.70 -19.23
N LYS A 42 11.63 -24.61 -18.68
CA LYS A 42 10.37 -24.56 -19.44
C LYS A 42 9.48 -23.41 -18.98
N SER A 43 8.59 -22.98 -19.86
CA SER A 43 7.59 -21.94 -19.57
C SER A 43 6.69 -22.28 -18.37
N SER A 44 6.36 -23.57 -18.17
CA SER A 44 5.54 -24.05 -17.04
C SER A 44 6.18 -23.78 -15.67
N ASP A 45 7.50 -23.93 -15.58
CA ASP A 45 8.24 -23.88 -14.31
C ASP A 45 8.29 -22.44 -13.78
N THR A 46 8.28 -21.46 -14.69
CA THR A 46 8.13 -20.04 -14.41
C THR A 46 6.81 -19.71 -13.70
N ILE A 47 5.71 -20.33 -14.15
CA ILE A 47 4.38 -20.08 -13.59
C ILE A 47 4.32 -20.58 -12.15
N TYR A 48 4.79 -21.81 -11.88
CA TYR A 48 4.84 -22.37 -10.54
C TYR A 48 5.75 -21.57 -9.60
N SER A 49 6.87 -21.08 -10.09
CA SER A 49 7.77 -20.21 -9.32
C SER A 49 7.09 -18.92 -8.88
N LEU A 50 6.44 -18.25 -9.84
CA LEU A 50 5.85 -16.94 -9.63
C LEU A 50 4.59 -17.02 -8.76
N THR A 51 3.76 -18.05 -8.97
CA THR A 51 2.61 -18.33 -8.09
C THR A 51 3.06 -18.76 -6.69
N GLY A 52 4.19 -19.47 -6.56
CA GLY A 52 4.80 -19.78 -5.27
C GLY A 52 5.19 -18.52 -4.49
N ILE A 53 5.82 -17.53 -5.15
CA ILE A 53 6.12 -16.22 -4.55
C ILE A 53 4.83 -15.48 -4.17
N MET A 54 3.82 -15.46 -5.04
CA MET A 54 2.51 -14.85 -4.76
C MET A 54 1.82 -15.50 -3.54
N SER A 55 1.90 -16.82 -3.39
CA SER A 55 1.37 -17.52 -2.22
C SER A 55 2.08 -17.10 -0.93
N LYS A 56 3.41 -16.94 -0.95
CA LYS A 56 4.16 -16.42 0.21
C LYS A 56 3.80 -14.98 0.54
N MET A 57 3.47 -14.15 -0.46
CA MET A 57 3.00 -12.78 -0.24
C MET A 57 1.68 -12.71 0.54
N GLN A 58 0.81 -13.73 0.42
CA GLN A 58 -0.46 -13.76 1.15
C GLN A 58 -0.28 -13.71 2.67
N ALA A 59 0.79 -14.33 3.19
CA ALA A 59 1.12 -14.27 4.62
C ALA A 59 1.34 -12.81 5.09
N LEU A 60 1.84 -11.93 4.20
CA LEU A 60 2.09 -10.52 4.48
C LEU A 60 0.83 -9.65 4.31
N GLY A 61 -0.27 -10.18 3.78
CA GLY A 61 -1.49 -9.45 3.42
C GLY A 61 -2.04 -8.61 4.56
N ASP A 62 -2.50 -9.25 5.63
CA ASP A 62 -3.08 -8.56 6.80
C ASP A 62 -2.07 -7.60 7.46
N ARG A 63 -0.79 -7.99 7.49
CA ARG A 63 0.29 -7.17 8.08
C ARG A 63 0.52 -5.86 7.33
N THR A 64 0.38 -5.89 6.01
CA THR A 64 0.52 -4.70 5.16
C THR A 64 -0.44 -3.59 5.60
N VAL A 65 -1.64 -3.98 6.06
CA VAL A 65 -2.64 -3.05 6.60
C VAL A 65 -2.43 -2.76 8.07
N LEU A 66 -2.36 -3.80 8.91
CA LEU A 66 -2.46 -3.63 10.37
C LEU A 66 -1.24 -2.92 10.98
N LEU A 67 -0.03 -3.19 10.47
CA LEU A 67 1.17 -2.50 10.96
C LEU A 67 1.17 -1.02 10.57
N GLY A 68 0.46 -0.64 9.50
CA GLY A 68 0.36 0.73 9.03
C GLY A 68 -0.80 1.53 9.64
N GLU A 69 -1.88 0.87 10.04
CA GLU A 69 -3.05 1.55 10.63
C GLU A 69 -3.07 1.53 12.15
N VAL A 70 -2.83 0.38 12.79
CA VAL A 70 -3.03 0.20 14.24
C VAL A 70 -2.02 1.00 15.06
N ARG A 71 -0.81 1.19 14.52
CA ARG A 71 0.22 2.07 15.08
C ARG A 71 -0.02 3.57 14.76
N GLY A 72 -0.95 3.87 13.85
CA GLY A 72 -1.31 5.22 13.47
C GLY A 72 -2.40 5.83 14.36
N ASP A 73 -2.90 6.99 13.92
CA ASP A 73 -3.89 7.82 14.60
C ASP A 73 -5.31 7.69 14.03
N LEU A 74 -5.55 6.91 12.96
CA LEU A 74 -6.85 6.86 12.25
C LEU A 74 -7.80 5.75 12.69
N VAL A 75 -7.30 4.77 13.44
CA VAL A 75 -8.10 3.69 14.03
C VAL A 75 -7.86 3.60 15.52
N ASP A 76 -8.86 3.17 16.27
CA ASP A 76 -8.73 2.82 17.68
C ASP A 76 -9.15 1.36 17.92
N VAL A 77 -8.57 0.75 18.95
CA VAL A 77 -8.82 -0.64 19.33
C VAL A 77 -10.07 -0.72 20.22
N THR A 78 -10.93 -1.69 19.96
CA THR A 78 -12.11 -1.93 20.80
C THR A 78 -11.80 -2.88 21.96
N ASN A 79 -12.76 -3.04 22.87
CA ASN A 79 -12.71 -4.07 23.90
C ASN A 79 -12.73 -5.51 23.35
N SER A 80 -13.07 -5.70 22.08
CA SER A 80 -13.08 -7.01 21.42
C SER A 80 -11.79 -7.31 20.66
N ALA A 81 -10.87 -6.35 20.55
CA ALA A 81 -9.56 -6.58 19.96
C ALA A 81 -8.76 -7.60 20.78
N ASN A 82 -8.08 -8.49 20.06
CA ASN A 82 -7.16 -9.48 20.65
C ASN A 82 -5.89 -8.82 21.23
N ALA A 83 -5.10 -9.59 21.96
CA ALA A 83 -3.86 -9.10 22.57
C ALA A 83 -2.86 -8.56 21.52
N ASP A 84 -2.70 -9.28 20.39
CA ASP A 84 -1.76 -8.88 19.34
C ASP A 84 -2.02 -7.47 18.79
N LEU A 85 -3.30 -7.12 18.54
CA LEU A 85 -3.69 -5.79 18.07
C LEU A 85 -3.50 -4.71 19.15
N ARG A 86 -3.72 -5.05 20.43
CA ARG A 86 -3.52 -4.12 21.55
C ARG A 86 -2.05 -3.80 21.74
N GLU A 87 -1.18 -4.81 21.68
CA GLU A 87 0.27 -4.65 21.73
C GLU A 87 0.76 -3.70 20.63
N LEU A 88 0.26 -3.86 19.39
CA LEU A 88 0.55 -2.92 18.30
C LEU A 88 0.10 -1.49 18.62
N ALA A 89 -1.13 -1.32 19.13
CA ALA A 89 -1.69 0.00 19.43
C ALA A 89 -1.03 0.69 20.63
N GLN A 90 -0.35 -0.08 21.49
CA GLN A 90 0.34 0.36 22.71
C GLN A 90 1.86 0.49 22.53
N PHE A 91 2.40 0.13 21.36
CA PHE A 91 3.83 0.07 21.09
C PHE A 91 4.60 -0.83 22.09
N ASP A 92 3.98 -1.94 22.48
CA ASP A 92 4.54 -2.95 23.39
C ASP A 92 4.48 -4.34 22.72
N VAL A 93 5.13 -4.43 21.56
CA VAL A 93 4.98 -5.58 20.66
C VAL A 93 5.90 -6.71 21.08
N SER A 94 5.32 -7.84 21.48
CA SER A 94 6.08 -9.02 21.89
C SER A 94 6.70 -9.77 20.70
N ASP A 95 7.73 -10.57 20.96
CA ASP A 95 8.34 -11.47 19.97
C ASP A 95 7.39 -12.58 19.48
N GLY A 96 6.36 -12.90 20.29
CA GLY A 96 5.32 -13.87 19.99
C GLY A 96 4.12 -13.28 19.24
N ASN A 97 4.09 -11.96 19.03
CA ASN A 97 2.99 -11.29 18.36
C ASN A 97 2.87 -11.78 16.91
N ARG A 98 1.66 -12.19 16.50
CA ARG A 98 1.45 -12.79 15.16
C ARG A 98 1.83 -11.86 14.00
N TYR A 99 1.79 -10.54 14.23
CA TYR A 99 2.11 -9.55 13.22
C TYR A 99 3.61 -9.15 13.23
N ASN A 100 4.34 -9.48 14.30
CA ASN A 100 5.78 -9.29 14.44
C ASN A 100 6.57 -10.54 13.97
N SER A 101 6.42 -10.87 12.70
CA SER A 101 7.08 -12.05 12.09
C SER A 101 8.00 -11.63 10.93
N PRO A 102 9.29 -11.33 11.19
CA PRO A 102 10.25 -11.02 10.13
C PRO A 102 10.55 -12.23 9.24
N LYS A 103 10.33 -13.45 9.75
CA LYS A 103 10.53 -14.71 9.03
C LYS A 103 9.79 -14.76 7.69
N ASP A 104 8.55 -14.27 7.65
CA ASP A 104 7.73 -14.40 6.44
C ASP A 104 8.18 -13.44 5.32
N TYR A 105 8.69 -12.26 5.69
CA TYR A 105 9.32 -11.35 4.73
C TYR A 105 10.56 -12.01 4.11
N TYR A 106 11.42 -12.60 4.95
CA TYR A 106 12.59 -13.31 4.45
C TYR A 106 12.25 -14.58 3.67
N ALA A 107 11.11 -15.22 3.95
CA ALA A 107 10.61 -16.33 3.15
C ALA A 107 10.28 -15.88 1.71
N VAL A 108 9.59 -14.75 1.54
CA VAL A 108 9.34 -14.16 0.21
C VAL A 108 10.66 -13.80 -0.47
N ILE A 109 11.55 -13.10 0.23
CA ILE A 109 12.87 -12.68 -0.30
C ILE A 109 13.68 -13.89 -0.74
N ASN A 110 13.71 -14.97 0.04
CA ASN A 110 14.48 -16.16 -0.29
C ASN A 110 13.94 -16.87 -1.54
N ASN A 111 12.61 -16.94 -1.68
CA ASN A 111 11.97 -17.48 -2.90
C ASN A 111 12.29 -16.61 -4.12
N CYS A 112 12.29 -15.29 -3.97
CA CYS A 112 12.72 -14.39 -5.03
C CYS A 112 14.20 -14.62 -5.39
N ASN A 113 15.08 -14.74 -4.40
CA ASN A 113 16.51 -14.97 -4.63
C ASN A 113 16.76 -16.32 -5.31
N LEU A 114 16.01 -17.38 -4.94
CA LEU A 114 16.09 -18.68 -5.58
C LEU A 114 15.72 -18.58 -7.07
N TYR A 115 14.58 -17.97 -7.38
CA TYR A 115 14.17 -17.74 -8.76
C TYR A 115 15.23 -16.95 -9.54
N LEU A 116 15.70 -15.83 -9.00
CA LEU A 116 16.69 -14.97 -9.66
C LEU A 116 18.05 -15.64 -9.86
N SER A 117 18.39 -16.65 -9.05
CA SER A 117 19.64 -17.42 -9.21
C SER A 117 19.58 -18.45 -10.33
N LYS A 118 18.37 -18.86 -10.74
CA LYS A 118 18.11 -19.90 -11.74
C LYS A 118 17.58 -19.33 -13.07
N ALA A 119 16.93 -18.17 -13.04
CA ALA A 119 16.32 -17.56 -14.21
C ALA A 119 17.37 -16.98 -15.17
N ASP A 120 17.48 -17.56 -16.36
CA ASP A 120 18.36 -17.05 -17.42
C ASP A 120 17.61 -16.09 -18.36
N THR A 121 17.86 -14.79 -18.21
CA THR A 121 17.24 -13.74 -19.04
C THR A 121 17.69 -13.76 -20.51
N ALA A 122 18.73 -14.52 -20.87
CA ALA A 122 19.18 -14.69 -22.25
C ALA A 122 18.34 -15.74 -23.02
N VAL A 123 17.59 -16.61 -22.34
CA VAL A 123 16.77 -17.63 -22.98
C VAL A 123 15.68 -16.98 -23.83
N ARG A 124 15.56 -17.46 -25.07
CA ARG A 124 14.57 -17.03 -26.05
C ARG A 124 13.75 -18.25 -26.48
N ASN A 125 12.45 -18.07 -26.69
CA ASN A 125 11.61 -19.11 -27.29
C ASN A 125 11.84 -19.19 -28.82
N SER A 126 11.17 -20.14 -29.48
CA SER A 126 11.24 -20.34 -30.94
C SER A 126 10.81 -19.13 -31.77
N ALA A 127 10.10 -18.16 -31.18
CA ALA A 127 9.71 -16.88 -31.79
C ALA A 127 10.67 -15.73 -31.44
N ASN A 128 11.87 -16.04 -30.93
CA ASN A 128 12.89 -15.10 -30.46
C ASN A 128 12.42 -14.12 -29.36
N LYS A 129 11.37 -14.49 -28.61
CA LYS A 129 10.89 -13.69 -27.46
C LYS A 129 11.63 -14.13 -26.20
N SER A 130 12.07 -13.16 -25.40
CA SER A 130 12.66 -13.43 -24.09
C SER A 130 11.70 -14.19 -23.21
N LEU A 131 12.14 -15.34 -22.69
CA LEU A 131 11.27 -16.24 -21.95
C LEU A 131 11.03 -15.77 -20.51
N PHE A 132 12.04 -15.17 -19.87
CA PHE A 132 12.01 -14.90 -18.42
C PHE A 132 12.16 -13.43 -18.03
N ILE A 133 12.40 -12.49 -18.95
CA ILE A 133 12.75 -11.10 -18.58
C ILE A 133 11.60 -10.40 -17.85
N LYS A 134 10.35 -10.69 -18.24
CA LYS A 134 9.14 -10.09 -17.63
C LYS A 134 8.99 -10.58 -16.19
N GLU A 135 9.13 -11.88 -15.99
CA GLU A 135 9.03 -12.53 -14.69
C GLU A 135 10.22 -12.19 -13.81
N TYR A 136 11.43 -12.07 -14.38
CA TYR A 136 12.62 -11.58 -13.70
C TYR A 136 12.40 -10.17 -13.14
N ALA A 137 11.87 -9.26 -13.97
CA ALA A 137 11.51 -7.90 -13.55
C ALA A 137 10.44 -7.90 -12.45
N ALA A 138 9.40 -8.72 -12.57
CA ALA A 138 8.38 -8.87 -11.55
C ALA A 138 8.94 -9.41 -10.22
N VAL A 139 9.82 -10.42 -10.25
CA VAL A 139 10.44 -10.99 -9.05
C VAL A 139 11.39 -10.01 -8.37
N LYS A 140 12.14 -9.22 -9.14
CA LYS A 140 12.92 -8.09 -8.61
C LYS A 140 12.02 -7.07 -7.90
N ALA A 141 10.86 -6.76 -8.48
CA ALA A 141 9.88 -5.87 -7.89
C ALA A 141 9.29 -6.42 -6.58
N TYR A 142 8.88 -7.70 -6.54
CA TYR A 142 8.45 -8.36 -5.29
C TYR A 142 9.52 -8.25 -4.20
N ARG A 143 10.77 -8.63 -4.52
CA ARG A 143 11.88 -8.56 -3.57
C ARG A 143 12.11 -7.14 -3.05
N ALA A 144 12.09 -6.14 -3.93
CA ALA A 144 12.28 -4.74 -3.55
C ALA A 144 11.15 -4.23 -2.65
N TRP A 145 9.89 -4.53 -2.98
CA TRP A 145 8.75 -4.17 -2.14
C TRP A 145 8.82 -4.84 -0.77
N THR A 146 9.10 -6.15 -0.71
CA THR A 146 9.20 -6.89 0.57
C THR A 146 10.33 -6.35 1.44
N TYR A 147 11.49 -6.02 0.86
CA TYR A 147 12.57 -5.40 1.61
C TYR A 147 12.20 -4.01 2.13
N LEU A 148 11.50 -3.19 1.33
CA LEU A 148 11.00 -1.90 1.78
C LEU A 148 10.06 -2.08 2.96
N GLN A 149 9.03 -2.93 2.86
CA GLN A 149 8.11 -3.18 3.97
C GLN A 149 8.83 -3.66 5.23
N LEU A 150 9.84 -4.52 5.09
CA LEU A 150 10.64 -4.97 6.21
C LEU A 150 11.40 -3.80 6.87
N ALA A 151 12.10 -2.97 6.08
CA ALA A 151 12.83 -1.83 6.63
C ALA A 151 11.93 -0.76 7.24
N LEU A 152 10.73 -0.53 6.70
CA LEU A 152 9.76 0.39 7.30
C LEU A 152 9.26 -0.09 8.66
N ASN A 153 9.27 -1.40 8.91
CA ASN A 153 8.82 -1.98 10.17
C ASN A 153 9.93 -2.12 11.20
N TYR A 154 11.17 -2.44 10.79
CA TYR A 154 12.28 -2.75 11.69
C TYR A 154 13.42 -1.72 11.64
N GLY A 155 13.38 -0.75 10.72
CA GLY A 155 14.33 0.36 10.59
C GLY A 155 15.66 -0.03 9.94
N LYS A 156 16.31 -1.08 10.45
CA LYS A 156 17.58 -1.61 9.94
C LYS A 156 17.52 -3.12 9.81
N VAL A 157 17.91 -3.65 8.65
CA VAL A 157 17.64 -5.05 8.29
C VAL A 157 18.84 -5.72 7.60
N PRO A 158 19.13 -7.01 7.90
CA PRO A 158 20.04 -7.83 7.10
C PRO A 158 19.68 -7.88 5.61
N PHE A 159 20.65 -7.63 4.74
CA PHE A 159 20.46 -7.56 3.29
C PHE A 159 21.27 -8.63 2.56
N TYR A 160 20.59 -9.43 1.73
CA TYR A 160 21.22 -10.48 0.93
C TYR A 160 20.42 -10.77 -0.35
N THR A 161 21.15 -11.02 -1.44
CA THR A 161 20.55 -11.21 -2.78
C THR A 161 20.72 -12.62 -3.31
N LYS A 162 21.44 -13.49 -2.59
CA LYS A 162 21.64 -14.90 -2.91
C LYS A 162 20.66 -15.76 -2.11
N PRO A 163 20.20 -16.90 -2.67
CA PRO A 163 19.34 -17.81 -1.93
C PRO A 163 20.10 -18.44 -0.76
N ILE A 164 19.40 -18.62 0.35
CA ILE A 164 19.81 -19.37 1.52
C ILE A 164 19.16 -20.75 1.40
N THR A 165 19.98 -21.79 1.23
CA THR A 165 19.53 -23.18 1.06
C THR A 165 20.08 -24.12 2.13
N THR A 166 21.06 -23.66 2.92
CA THR A 166 21.72 -24.45 3.97
C THR A 166 21.56 -23.79 5.34
N LYS A 167 21.73 -24.59 6.40
CA LYS A 167 21.66 -24.10 7.78
C LYS A 167 22.79 -23.12 8.08
N GLU A 168 23.99 -23.39 7.58
CA GLU A 168 25.18 -22.55 7.77
C GLU A 168 24.98 -21.15 7.18
N GLN A 169 24.36 -21.08 5.98
CA GLN A 169 23.99 -19.81 5.38
C GLN A 169 22.90 -19.08 6.16
N ALA A 170 21.96 -19.80 6.78
CA ALA A 170 20.90 -19.20 7.60
C ALA A 170 21.44 -18.62 8.92
N GLU A 171 22.51 -19.20 9.45
CA GLU A 171 23.18 -18.74 10.68
C GLU A 171 24.29 -17.70 10.44
N ALA A 172 24.62 -17.43 9.17
CA ALA A 172 25.62 -16.45 8.79
C ALA A 172 25.19 -15.00 9.09
N LYS A 173 26.18 -14.12 9.28
CA LYS A 173 25.96 -12.67 9.43
C LYS A 173 25.97 -12.00 8.06
N TYR A 174 24.92 -11.24 7.77
CA TYR A 174 24.79 -10.46 6.55
C TYR A 174 24.94 -8.97 6.84
N PRO A 175 25.41 -8.16 5.86
CA PRO A 175 25.47 -6.72 6.03
C PRO A 175 24.07 -6.17 6.26
N GLU A 176 23.93 -5.28 7.22
CA GLU A 176 22.67 -4.60 7.49
C GLU A 176 22.59 -3.29 6.70
N LYS A 177 21.39 -2.93 6.27
CA LYS A 177 21.09 -1.63 5.65
C LYS A 177 19.97 -0.95 6.40
N ASP A 178 20.11 0.35 6.61
CA ASP A 178 18.99 1.19 7.03
C ASP A 178 18.07 1.49 5.83
N ILE A 179 16.98 2.23 6.08
CA ILE A 179 15.97 2.55 5.06
C ILE A 179 16.60 3.24 3.85
N VAL A 180 17.46 4.25 4.06
CA VAL A 180 17.99 5.08 2.96
C VAL A 180 18.99 4.28 2.12
N ASP A 181 19.93 3.58 2.76
CA ASP A 181 20.91 2.75 2.08
C ASP A 181 20.25 1.60 1.32
N LEU A 182 19.22 1.00 1.91
CA LEU A 182 18.42 -0.05 1.27
C LEU A 182 17.69 0.49 0.04
N CYS A 183 17.00 1.63 0.17
CA CYS A 183 16.27 2.25 -0.93
C CYS A 183 17.19 2.57 -2.11
N ASN A 184 18.34 3.22 -1.88
CA ASN A 184 19.32 3.51 -2.93
C ASN A 184 19.85 2.24 -3.61
N THR A 185 20.10 1.17 -2.82
CA THR A 185 20.54 -0.12 -3.35
C THR A 185 19.47 -0.76 -4.26
N LEU A 186 18.20 -0.73 -3.83
CA LEU A 186 17.09 -1.31 -4.58
C LEU A 186 16.74 -0.49 -5.83
N VAL A 187 16.84 0.84 -5.78
CA VAL A 187 16.68 1.70 -6.96
C VAL A 187 17.67 1.32 -8.05
N ALA A 188 18.95 1.16 -7.69
CA ALA A 188 19.98 0.73 -8.64
C ALA A 188 19.70 -0.66 -9.24
N ASP A 189 19.09 -1.56 -8.45
CA ASP A 189 18.76 -2.93 -8.87
C ASP A 189 17.59 -2.99 -9.86
N ILE A 190 16.54 -2.17 -9.67
CA ILE A 190 15.29 -2.27 -10.45
C ILE A 190 15.11 -1.19 -11.53
N ALA A 191 15.82 -0.06 -11.45
CA ALA A 191 15.72 1.02 -12.43
C ALA A 191 15.98 0.58 -13.89
N PRO A 192 16.95 -0.29 -14.18
CA PRO A 192 17.18 -0.78 -15.55
C PRO A 192 16.01 -1.60 -16.12
N LEU A 193 15.09 -2.05 -15.28
CA LEU A 193 13.96 -2.91 -15.64
C LEU A 193 12.63 -2.14 -15.72
N ALA A 194 12.64 -0.81 -15.53
CA ALA A 194 11.43 -0.01 -15.38
C ALA A 194 10.47 -0.04 -16.58
N GLU A 195 11.00 -0.24 -17.78
CA GLU A 195 10.23 -0.31 -19.03
C GLU A 195 9.86 -1.75 -19.43
N VAL A 196 10.29 -2.75 -18.66
CA VAL A 196 9.92 -4.14 -18.93
C VAL A 196 8.43 -4.33 -18.67
N GLU A 197 7.71 -4.84 -19.67
CA GLU A 197 6.29 -5.15 -19.55
C GLU A 197 6.03 -6.19 -18.46
N MET A 198 4.91 -6.04 -17.75
CA MET A 198 4.46 -7.01 -16.76
C MET A 198 4.21 -8.40 -17.40
N PRO A 199 4.43 -9.49 -16.65
CA PRO A 199 4.01 -10.81 -17.10
C PRO A 199 2.50 -10.88 -17.33
N GLY A 200 2.09 -11.59 -18.37
CA GLY A 200 0.67 -11.78 -18.73
C GLY A 200 0.26 -13.23 -18.53
N LEU A 201 0.12 -13.68 -17.29
CA LEU A 201 -0.25 -15.08 -16.98
C LEU A 201 -1.75 -15.38 -17.18
N GLY A 202 -2.54 -14.39 -17.60
CA GLY A 202 -4.00 -14.49 -17.66
C GLY A 202 -4.61 -14.43 -16.26
N ASN A 203 -5.65 -15.23 -16.02
CA ASN A 203 -6.32 -15.29 -14.73
C ASN A 203 -5.70 -16.36 -13.84
N ILE A 204 -5.40 -16.00 -12.59
CA ILE A 204 -5.06 -16.93 -11.52
C ILE A 204 -6.33 -17.06 -10.66
N GLY A 205 -7.01 -18.19 -10.77
CA GLY A 205 -8.39 -18.32 -10.27
C GLY A 205 -9.33 -17.38 -11.02
N ILE A 206 -9.92 -16.42 -10.31
CA ILE A 206 -10.80 -15.38 -10.89
C ILE A 206 -10.11 -14.01 -10.99
N THR A 207 -8.86 -13.90 -10.53
CA THR A 207 -8.13 -12.62 -10.47
C THR A 207 -7.20 -12.49 -11.67
N ASP A 208 -7.25 -11.33 -12.34
CA ASP A 208 -6.30 -11.01 -13.40
C ASP A 208 -4.90 -10.87 -12.81
N SER A 209 -3.96 -11.70 -13.26
CA SER A 209 -2.59 -11.72 -12.73
C SER A 209 -1.87 -10.37 -12.82
N ARG A 210 -2.27 -9.48 -13.75
CA ARG A 210 -1.69 -8.15 -13.88
C ARG A 210 -1.92 -7.27 -12.66
N MET A 211 -2.97 -7.54 -11.88
CA MET A 211 -3.24 -6.85 -10.61
C MET A 211 -2.41 -7.40 -9.44
N LEU A 212 -1.65 -8.47 -9.63
CA LEU A 212 -0.84 -9.09 -8.57
C LEU A 212 0.61 -8.60 -8.59
N TYR A 213 1.05 -7.94 -9.67
CA TYR A 213 2.41 -7.42 -9.79
C TYR A 213 2.54 -6.02 -9.22
N PHE A 214 3.76 -5.71 -8.77
CA PHE A 214 4.17 -4.38 -8.36
C PHE A 214 4.78 -3.63 -9.56
N PRO A 215 4.15 -2.55 -10.07
CA PRO A 215 4.73 -1.77 -11.15
C PRO A 215 6.06 -1.15 -10.72
N ILE A 216 7.12 -1.38 -11.50
CA ILE A 216 8.47 -0.93 -11.15
C ILE A 216 8.53 0.59 -11.01
N TYR A 217 7.84 1.36 -11.85
CA TYR A 217 7.79 2.81 -11.70
C TYR A 217 7.15 3.28 -10.39
N VAL A 218 6.11 2.59 -9.89
CA VAL A 218 5.50 2.91 -8.59
C VAL A 218 6.49 2.61 -7.46
N LEU A 219 7.16 1.46 -7.50
CA LEU A 219 8.18 1.11 -6.51
C LEU A 219 9.40 2.05 -6.57
N LEU A 220 9.86 2.44 -7.76
CA LEU A 220 10.93 3.42 -7.91
C LEU A 220 10.53 4.76 -7.31
N GLY A 221 9.27 5.17 -7.47
CA GLY A 221 8.72 6.35 -6.80
C GLY A 221 8.84 6.24 -5.28
N ASP A 222 8.35 5.14 -4.70
CA ASP A 222 8.38 4.93 -3.25
C ASP A 222 9.82 4.87 -2.71
N LEU A 223 10.70 4.10 -3.36
CA LEU A 223 12.09 3.94 -2.93
C LEU A 223 12.84 5.28 -3.01
N ASN A 224 12.67 6.06 -4.09
CA ASN A 224 13.30 7.38 -4.18
C ASN A 224 12.70 8.38 -3.18
N LEU A 225 11.39 8.30 -2.90
CA LEU A 225 10.74 9.15 -1.90
C LEU A 225 11.28 8.90 -0.48
N TRP A 226 11.53 7.64 -0.13
CA TRP A 226 12.16 7.24 1.14
C TRP A 226 13.65 7.56 1.18
N ALA A 227 14.37 7.47 0.06
CA ALA A 227 15.78 7.84 -0.04
C ALA A 227 16.02 9.36 -0.01
N GLY A 228 14.99 10.19 -0.25
CA GLY A 228 15.11 11.65 -0.34
C GLY A 228 15.39 12.18 -1.76
N ASN A 229 15.34 11.32 -2.78
CA ASN A 229 15.55 11.67 -4.19
C ASN A 229 14.22 12.16 -4.80
N TYR A 230 13.77 13.34 -4.39
CA TYR A 230 12.38 13.79 -4.65
C TYR A 230 12.06 14.05 -6.13
N LYS A 231 13.02 14.55 -6.92
CA LYS A 231 12.81 14.79 -8.36
C LYS A 231 12.67 13.47 -9.12
N GLU A 232 13.50 12.49 -8.79
CA GLU A 232 13.48 11.14 -9.33
C GLU A 232 12.19 10.40 -8.94
N ALA A 233 11.75 10.56 -7.68
CA ALA A 233 10.48 10.02 -7.21
C ALA A 233 9.29 10.58 -8.01
N ALA A 234 9.21 11.90 -8.15
CA ALA A 234 8.15 12.56 -8.92
C ALA A 234 8.14 12.08 -10.37
N MET A 235 9.31 11.98 -11.01
CA MET A 235 9.43 11.47 -12.37
C MET A 235 8.99 10.01 -12.50
N ALA A 236 9.32 9.15 -11.52
CA ALA A 236 8.91 7.75 -11.53
C ALA A 236 7.38 7.60 -11.43
N TYR A 237 6.72 8.32 -10.52
CA TYR A 237 5.25 8.30 -10.43
C TYR A 237 4.58 8.85 -11.69
N TYR A 238 5.11 9.94 -12.26
CA TYR A 238 4.61 10.50 -13.52
C TYR A 238 4.78 9.51 -14.69
N LYS A 239 5.93 8.84 -14.80
CA LYS A 239 6.15 7.79 -15.80
C LYS A 239 5.13 6.67 -15.65
N TYR A 240 4.86 6.20 -14.43
CA TYR A 240 3.78 5.23 -14.22
C TYR A 240 2.43 5.76 -14.73
N ILE A 241 2.03 6.98 -14.33
CA ILE A 241 0.75 7.57 -14.73
C ILE A 241 0.60 7.61 -16.27
N THR A 242 1.66 7.99 -16.98
CA THR A 242 1.64 8.13 -18.45
C THR A 242 1.78 6.81 -19.21
N THR A 243 2.25 5.74 -18.57
CA THR A 243 2.40 4.42 -19.20
C THR A 243 1.44 3.36 -18.67
N ALA A 244 0.62 3.67 -17.65
CA ALA A 244 -0.25 2.71 -16.95
C ALA A 244 -1.22 1.94 -17.87
N ASN A 245 -1.61 2.56 -18.98
CA ASN A 245 -2.52 2.00 -19.98
C ASN A 245 -1.85 1.80 -21.36
N GLY A 246 -0.51 1.81 -21.42
CA GLY A 246 0.26 1.76 -22.66
C GLY A 246 0.38 3.12 -23.37
N SER A 247 1.04 3.11 -24.54
CA SER A 247 1.31 4.32 -25.33
C SER A 247 0.03 5.05 -25.78
N ASN A 248 0.07 6.38 -25.82
CA ASN A 248 -1.05 7.26 -26.22
C ASN A 248 -2.33 7.06 -25.40
N SER A 249 -2.20 6.64 -24.14
CA SER A 249 -3.32 6.46 -23.22
C SER A 249 -3.18 7.39 -22.02
N TYR A 250 -4.26 7.54 -21.26
CA TYR A 250 -4.34 8.44 -20.12
C TYR A 250 -4.76 7.67 -18.87
N PHE A 251 -4.30 8.13 -17.72
CA PHE A 251 -4.66 7.58 -16.42
C PHE A 251 -5.07 8.69 -15.43
N PRO A 252 -6.10 9.51 -15.76
CA PRO A 252 -6.56 10.64 -14.93
C PRO A 252 -7.15 10.17 -13.60
N ILE A 253 -7.27 11.02 -12.58
CA ILE A 253 -7.80 10.61 -11.26
C ILE A 253 -9.25 10.10 -11.28
N THR A 254 -10.01 10.33 -12.37
CA THR A 254 -11.48 10.17 -12.48
C THR A 254 -12.26 11.29 -11.80
N SER A 255 -13.56 11.36 -12.07
CA SER A 255 -14.55 12.21 -11.39
C SER A 255 -15.22 11.50 -10.19
N ARG A 256 -14.71 10.33 -9.78
CA ARG A 256 -15.32 9.52 -8.72
C ARG A 256 -15.19 10.23 -7.37
N SER A 257 -16.32 10.54 -6.76
CA SER A 257 -16.43 11.40 -5.59
C SER A 257 -17.67 11.05 -4.75
N VAL A 258 -17.74 11.65 -3.57
CA VAL A 258 -18.91 11.69 -2.69
C VAL A 258 -19.40 13.13 -2.65
N MET A 259 -20.66 13.36 -3.01
CA MET A 259 -21.20 14.71 -3.24
C MET A 259 -22.59 14.88 -2.66
N TRP A 260 -22.94 16.13 -2.33
CA TRP A 260 -24.32 16.49 -2.05
C TRP A 260 -25.13 16.50 -3.35
N ASN A 261 -26.32 15.89 -3.34
CA ASN A 261 -27.19 15.83 -4.51
C ASN A 261 -27.97 17.15 -4.75
N GLY A 262 -28.08 18.00 -3.74
CA GLY A 262 -28.85 19.23 -3.81
C GLY A 262 -28.49 20.23 -2.71
N PRO A 263 -28.88 21.51 -2.88
CA PRO A 263 -28.56 22.62 -1.98
C PRO A 263 -29.23 22.51 -0.59
N GLU A 264 -30.15 21.56 -0.41
CA GLU A 264 -30.81 21.29 0.86
C GLU A 264 -29.98 20.43 1.82
N TRP A 265 -28.86 19.86 1.35
CA TRP A 265 -27.94 19.04 2.17
C TRP A 265 -28.63 17.82 2.81
N VAL A 266 -29.59 17.23 2.09
CA VAL A 266 -30.39 16.08 2.58
C VAL A 266 -29.90 14.74 2.04
N SER A 267 -29.44 14.68 0.79
CA SER A 267 -29.06 13.43 0.13
C SER A 267 -27.62 13.49 -0.40
N ILE A 268 -26.91 12.37 -0.30
CA ILE A 268 -25.52 12.22 -0.75
C ILE A 268 -25.48 11.22 -1.90
N GLY A 269 -24.82 11.60 -2.99
CA GLY A 269 -24.41 10.71 -4.07
C GLY A 269 -23.02 10.14 -3.79
N ASP A 270 -22.84 8.85 -4.06
CA ASP A 270 -21.58 8.14 -3.82
C ASP A 270 -21.27 7.22 -5.00
N ASN A 271 -20.18 7.53 -5.69
CA ASN A 271 -19.57 6.63 -6.67
C ASN A 271 -18.08 6.38 -6.39
N TRP A 272 -17.54 6.97 -5.31
CA TRP A 272 -16.15 6.82 -4.86
C TRP A 272 -15.97 5.49 -4.12
N SER A 273 -16.82 5.16 -3.14
CA SER A 273 -16.63 3.92 -2.37
C SER A 273 -16.83 2.66 -3.23
N ASN A 274 -17.62 2.76 -4.29
CA ASN A 274 -17.85 1.68 -5.25
C ASN A 274 -16.56 1.23 -5.95
N MET A 275 -15.53 2.08 -6.02
CA MET A 275 -14.26 1.74 -6.66
C MET A 275 -13.51 0.62 -5.93
N PHE A 276 -13.68 0.49 -4.61
CA PHE A 276 -13.00 -0.53 -3.81
C PHE A 276 -13.50 -1.95 -4.11
N ASN A 277 -14.73 -2.08 -4.62
CA ASN A 277 -15.29 -3.39 -4.96
C ASN A 277 -14.91 -3.85 -6.37
N SER A 278 -14.33 -2.97 -7.19
CA SER A 278 -14.03 -3.24 -8.60
C SER A 278 -12.60 -3.76 -8.77
N GLU A 279 -12.45 -5.09 -8.72
CA GLU A 279 -11.17 -5.80 -8.88
C GLU A 279 -10.98 -6.31 -10.31
N ILE A 280 -11.28 -5.46 -11.29
CA ILE A 280 -11.18 -5.78 -12.72
C ILE A 280 -10.07 -4.93 -13.34
N PHE A 281 -9.24 -5.55 -14.16
CA PHE A 281 -8.20 -4.84 -14.90
C PHE A 281 -8.79 -4.12 -16.12
N THR A 282 -9.17 -2.85 -15.92
CA THR A 282 -9.66 -1.95 -16.98
C THR A 282 -8.80 -0.68 -17.08
N ASN A 283 -8.94 0.10 -18.15
CA ASN A 283 -8.21 1.37 -18.31
C ASN A 283 -8.63 2.42 -17.26
N ASP A 284 -9.84 2.32 -16.71
CA ASP A 284 -10.38 3.19 -15.68
C ASP A 284 -10.24 2.65 -14.25
N ARG A 285 -9.53 1.53 -14.04
CA ARG A 285 -9.30 0.89 -12.72
C ARG A 285 -8.70 1.80 -11.65
N GLU A 286 -9.27 1.79 -10.45
CA GLU A 286 -8.67 2.46 -9.28
C GLU A 286 -7.56 1.59 -8.65
N ILE A 287 -7.74 0.27 -8.59
CA ILE A 287 -6.75 -0.65 -8.00
C ILE A 287 -5.65 -0.97 -9.01
N ILE A 288 -4.39 -0.82 -8.56
CA ILE A 288 -3.18 -1.07 -9.35
C ILE A 288 -2.58 -2.44 -8.99
N THR A 289 -2.40 -2.68 -7.69
CA THR A 289 -1.79 -3.90 -7.15
C THR A 289 -2.57 -4.38 -5.94
N MET A 290 -2.78 -5.69 -5.85
CA MET A 290 -3.39 -6.38 -4.71
C MET A 290 -2.63 -7.66 -4.37
N ILE A 291 -2.75 -8.10 -3.12
CA ILE A 291 -2.38 -9.45 -2.69
C ILE A 291 -3.65 -10.28 -2.68
N ALA A 292 -3.68 -11.37 -3.44
CA ALA A 292 -4.86 -12.22 -3.55
C ALA A 292 -5.07 -13.01 -2.25
N GLY A 293 -6.24 -12.87 -1.64
CA GLY A 293 -6.64 -13.64 -0.46
C GLY A 293 -7.39 -14.91 -0.84
N ASP A 294 -7.29 -15.94 0.01
CA ASP A 294 -8.02 -17.19 -0.20
C ASP A 294 -9.53 -17.04 0.08
N SER A 295 -10.35 -17.91 -0.48
CA SER A 295 -11.82 -17.74 -0.45
C SER A 295 -12.44 -18.21 0.86
N ILE A 296 -11.82 -19.21 1.49
CA ILE A 296 -12.30 -19.81 2.73
C ILE A 296 -11.14 -20.03 3.71
N PRO A 297 -11.39 -19.99 5.03
CA PRO A 297 -10.34 -20.17 6.04
C PRO A 297 -9.53 -21.47 5.91
N SER A 298 -10.13 -22.55 5.40
CA SER A 298 -9.48 -23.85 5.24
C SER A 298 -8.44 -23.90 4.11
N GLU A 299 -8.38 -22.89 3.24
CA GLU A 299 -7.41 -22.81 2.13
C GLU A 299 -6.05 -22.23 2.57
N GLY A 300 -5.94 -21.70 3.79
CA GLY A 300 -4.67 -21.26 4.39
C GLY A 300 -4.66 -19.76 4.73
N ASN A 301 -4.37 -18.90 3.76
CA ASN A 301 -4.12 -17.47 3.97
C ASN A 301 -5.39 -16.63 3.74
N TYR A 302 -6.45 -16.97 4.47
CA TYR A 302 -7.67 -16.16 4.49
C TYR A 302 -7.46 -14.88 5.31
N SER A 303 -7.67 -13.72 4.68
CA SER A 303 -7.50 -12.42 5.34
C SER A 303 -8.54 -12.20 6.44
N GLN A 304 -8.09 -11.83 7.64
CA GLN A 304 -8.97 -11.48 8.75
C GLN A 304 -9.36 -10.00 8.76
N LEU A 305 -8.87 -9.18 7.83
CA LEU A 305 -9.17 -7.74 7.77
C LEU A 305 -10.68 -7.49 7.74
N ARG A 306 -11.44 -8.31 7.00
CA ARG A 306 -12.91 -8.22 6.96
C ARG A 306 -13.53 -8.40 8.35
N ASN A 307 -13.07 -9.38 9.14
CA ASN A 307 -13.60 -9.62 10.49
C ASN A 307 -13.04 -8.65 11.54
N ILE A 308 -11.87 -8.07 11.29
CA ILE A 308 -11.27 -7.06 12.16
C ILE A 308 -12.02 -5.72 12.03
N TYR A 309 -12.36 -5.31 10.81
CA TYR A 309 -12.99 -4.01 10.52
C TYR A 309 -14.51 -4.05 10.38
N ASN A 310 -15.11 -5.19 10.01
CA ASN A 310 -16.56 -5.28 9.71
C ASN A 310 -17.28 -6.25 10.65
N SER A 311 -18.52 -5.90 11.02
CA SER A 311 -19.38 -6.77 11.82
C SER A 311 -19.97 -7.91 10.97
N SER A 312 -19.69 -9.13 11.36
CA SER A 312 -20.20 -10.36 10.75
C SER A 312 -20.75 -11.31 11.83
N ALA A 313 -21.39 -12.40 11.42
CA ALA A 313 -21.75 -13.46 12.37
C ALA A 313 -20.49 -14.12 12.96
N ASP A 314 -19.40 -14.18 12.19
CA ASP A 314 -18.13 -14.83 12.59
C ASP A 314 -17.41 -14.12 13.75
N ASN A 315 -17.73 -12.85 14.01
CA ASN A 315 -17.17 -12.07 15.12
C ASN A 315 -18.23 -11.62 16.13
N ASP A 316 -19.40 -12.29 16.17
CA ASP A 316 -20.53 -11.90 17.03
C ASP A 316 -20.93 -10.43 16.88
N TYR A 317 -20.77 -9.88 15.68
CA TYR A 317 -20.97 -8.47 15.35
C TYR A 317 -20.05 -7.48 16.09
N LYS A 318 -19.00 -7.98 16.76
CA LYS A 318 -18.02 -7.19 17.52
C LYS A 318 -16.72 -7.02 16.73
N VAL A 319 -16.52 -5.82 16.21
CA VAL A 319 -15.29 -5.45 15.48
C VAL A 319 -14.12 -5.19 16.42
N SER A 320 -12.90 -5.40 15.94
CA SER A 320 -11.66 -5.14 16.68
C SER A 320 -11.17 -3.70 16.51
N LEU A 321 -11.42 -3.09 15.35
CA LEU A 321 -10.97 -1.74 15.02
C LEU A 321 -12.15 -0.86 14.62
N VAL A 322 -12.13 0.39 15.07
CA VAL A 322 -13.11 1.43 14.72
C VAL A 322 -12.37 2.70 14.28
N PRO A 323 -13.00 3.58 13.49
CA PRO A 323 -12.42 4.89 13.18
C PRO A 323 -12.14 5.67 14.46
N SER A 324 -10.94 6.24 14.54
CA SER A 324 -10.51 7.06 15.67
C SER A 324 -11.31 8.36 15.75
N GLU A 325 -11.22 9.04 16.89
CA GLU A 325 -11.84 10.36 17.03
C GLU A 325 -11.08 11.40 16.19
N SER A 326 -9.75 11.31 16.08
CA SER A 326 -8.96 12.21 15.24
C SER A 326 -9.37 12.15 13.77
N LEU A 327 -9.68 10.96 13.24
CA LEU A 327 -10.16 10.84 11.85
C LEU A 327 -11.53 11.53 11.67
N LYS A 328 -12.43 11.39 12.65
CA LYS A 328 -13.74 12.08 12.62
C LYS A 328 -13.59 13.59 12.69
N GLU A 329 -12.75 14.09 13.60
CA GLU A 329 -12.43 15.51 13.73
C GLU A 329 -11.77 16.07 12.46
N LEU A 330 -10.83 15.33 11.86
CA LEU A 330 -10.20 15.69 10.59
C LEU A 330 -11.23 15.78 9.46
N SER A 331 -12.12 14.80 9.34
CA SER A 331 -13.22 14.79 8.37
C SER A 331 -14.13 16.00 8.58
N GLN A 332 -14.54 16.26 9.83
CA GLN A 332 -15.45 17.35 10.18
C GLN A 332 -14.87 18.74 9.95
N ARG A 333 -13.54 18.91 10.09
CA ARG A 333 -12.84 20.18 9.89
C ARG A 333 -12.76 20.60 8.42
N GLN A 334 -12.88 19.68 7.47
CA GLN A 334 -12.90 20.04 6.06
C GLN A 334 -14.16 20.84 5.72
N VAL A 335 -14.18 21.49 4.56
CA VAL A 335 -15.33 22.30 4.15
C VAL A 335 -15.74 21.90 2.75
N TRP A 336 -16.95 21.35 2.62
CA TRP A 336 -17.51 21.01 1.32
C TRP A 336 -18.10 22.25 0.64
N CYS A 337 -17.84 22.44 -0.65
CA CYS A 337 -18.42 23.55 -1.42
C CYS A 337 -18.73 23.22 -2.89
N TYR A 338 -19.54 24.07 -3.51
CA TYR A 338 -19.81 24.04 -4.95
C TYR A 338 -20.11 25.45 -5.47
N LEU A 339 -19.93 25.66 -6.78
CA LEU A 339 -20.38 26.87 -7.45
C LEU A 339 -21.86 26.82 -7.82
N ALA A 340 -22.60 27.81 -7.36
CA ALA A 340 -23.98 28.09 -7.73
C ALA A 340 -24.08 29.27 -8.72
N ASN A 341 -25.31 29.59 -9.15
CA ASN A 341 -25.64 30.77 -9.96
C ASN A 341 -24.75 30.93 -11.21
N ASN A 342 -24.60 29.85 -11.98
CA ASN A 342 -23.78 29.77 -13.20
C ASN A 342 -22.31 30.17 -12.97
N GLY A 343 -21.72 29.71 -11.85
CA GLY A 343 -20.31 29.92 -11.57
C GLY A 343 -19.97 31.21 -10.84
N ARG A 344 -20.96 31.93 -10.31
CA ARG A 344 -20.75 33.25 -9.68
C ARG A 344 -20.56 33.20 -8.18
N ASP A 345 -21.24 32.27 -7.51
CA ASP A 345 -21.28 32.23 -6.05
C ASP A 345 -20.84 30.86 -5.53
N THR A 346 -19.83 30.83 -4.66
CA THR A 346 -19.47 29.60 -3.95
C THR A 346 -20.39 29.41 -2.75
N VAL A 347 -21.09 28.27 -2.73
CA VAL A 347 -21.97 27.85 -1.64
C VAL A 347 -21.28 26.76 -0.83
N TYR A 348 -21.38 26.85 0.50
CA TYR A 348 -20.70 25.97 1.45
C TYR A 348 -21.72 25.13 2.22
N ALA A 349 -21.38 23.86 2.46
CA ALA A 349 -22.20 22.98 3.29
C ALA A 349 -22.17 23.47 4.77
N PRO A 350 -23.29 23.36 5.51
CA PRO A 350 -23.34 23.70 6.92
C PRO A 350 -22.40 22.84 7.78
N SER A 351 -21.75 23.44 8.77
CA SER A 351 -20.83 22.75 9.69
C SER A 351 -21.52 21.99 10.82
N ASN A 352 -22.82 22.20 11.04
CA ASN A 352 -23.61 21.60 12.11
C ASN A 352 -24.32 20.29 11.69
N LEU A 353 -23.99 19.73 10.53
CA LEU A 353 -24.54 18.46 10.07
C LEU A 353 -24.04 17.30 10.93
N THR A 354 -24.94 16.37 11.27
CA THR A 354 -24.64 15.23 12.16
C THR A 354 -24.30 13.96 11.38
N ARG A 355 -23.89 12.90 12.08
CA ARG A 355 -23.61 11.57 11.51
C ARG A 355 -22.48 11.57 10.47
N ASN A 356 -21.39 12.30 10.75
CA ASN A 356 -20.22 12.44 9.88
C ASN A 356 -20.54 13.06 8.50
N ARG A 357 -21.59 13.89 8.43
CA ARG A 357 -21.99 14.59 7.19
C ARG A 357 -21.47 16.03 7.13
N ALA A 358 -20.89 16.54 8.20
CA ALA A 358 -20.17 17.80 8.19
C ALA A 358 -18.76 17.59 7.64
N GLY A 359 -18.30 18.51 6.79
CA GLY A 359 -16.97 18.49 6.18
C GLY A 359 -16.82 17.46 5.06
N ASP A 360 -15.78 16.63 5.14
CA ASP A 360 -15.45 15.64 4.12
C ASP A 360 -16.43 14.45 4.15
N LEU A 361 -16.99 14.11 2.98
CA LEU A 361 -18.02 13.08 2.86
C LEU A 361 -17.46 11.66 2.65
N ARG A 362 -16.15 11.47 2.45
CA ARG A 362 -15.55 10.14 2.25
C ARG A 362 -15.69 9.28 3.49
N LEU A 363 -15.60 9.85 4.69
CA LEU A 363 -15.73 9.08 5.93
C LEU A 363 -17.12 8.44 6.07
N VAL A 364 -18.21 9.17 5.83
CA VAL A 364 -19.58 8.63 5.89
C VAL A 364 -19.88 7.61 4.79
N SER A 365 -19.20 7.75 3.64
CA SER A 365 -19.29 6.80 2.53
C SER A 365 -18.51 5.51 2.82
N CYS A 366 -17.29 5.63 3.34
CA CYS A 366 -16.40 4.51 3.64
C CYS A 366 -16.83 3.74 4.87
N TRP A 367 -17.20 4.44 5.95
CA TRP A 367 -17.57 3.86 7.23
C TRP A 367 -19.04 4.12 7.56
N ARG A 368 -19.78 3.03 7.77
CA ARG A 368 -21.19 3.06 8.17
C ARG A 368 -21.36 2.33 9.48
N SER A 369 -22.03 2.98 10.43
CA SER A 369 -22.45 2.38 11.70
C SER A 369 -23.95 2.54 11.89
N TYR A 370 -24.65 1.45 12.17
CA TYR A 370 -26.10 1.43 12.32
C TYR A 370 -26.58 0.29 13.22
N GLN A 371 -27.74 0.47 13.84
CA GLN A 371 -28.38 -0.57 14.65
C GLN A 371 -29.10 -1.60 13.75
N SER A 372 -29.04 -2.87 14.15
CA SER A 372 -29.74 -3.97 13.49
C SER A 372 -30.22 -4.98 14.54
N VAL A 373 -31.15 -5.87 14.18
CA VAL A 373 -31.63 -6.93 15.06
C VAL A 373 -31.09 -8.27 14.56
N TYR A 374 -30.41 -9.00 15.43
CA TYR A 374 -29.90 -10.35 15.16
C TYR A 374 -30.33 -11.28 16.30
N GLU A 375 -31.00 -12.38 15.98
CA GLU A 375 -31.53 -13.35 16.97
C GLU A 375 -32.32 -12.68 18.11
N GLY A 376 -33.10 -11.64 17.80
CA GLY A 376 -33.90 -10.89 18.77
C GLY A 376 -33.14 -9.84 19.59
N ASN A 377 -31.81 -9.77 19.47
CA ASN A 377 -30.97 -8.78 20.15
C ASN A 377 -30.64 -7.60 19.24
N THR A 378 -30.62 -6.39 19.81
CA THR A 378 -30.13 -5.20 19.09
C THR A 378 -28.61 -5.20 19.08
N VAL A 379 -28.02 -5.18 17.89
CA VAL A 379 -26.57 -5.15 17.66
C VAL A 379 -26.18 -3.89 16.88
N THR A 380 -25.03 -3.31 17.20
CA THR A 380 -24.43 -2.24 16.41
C THR A 380 -23.57 -2.85 15.31
N ARG A 381 -23.93 -2.62 14.04
CA ARG A 381 -23.16 -3.10 12.89
C ARG A 381 -22.23 -2.01 12.39
N GLN A 382 -21.00 -2.40 12.06
CA GLN A 382 -20.02 -1.59 11.36
C GLN A 382 -19.70 -2.18 9.98
N VAL A 383 -19.59 -1.31 8.98
CA VAL A 383 -19.11 -1.64 7.64
C VAL A 383 -18.09 -0.59 7.19
N VAL A 384 -16.94 -1.05 6.73
CA VAL A 384 -15.84 -0.35 6.09
C VAL A 384 -15.73 -0.90 4.67
N SER A 385 -16.06 -0.06 3.68
CA SER A 385 -16.21 -0.45 2.27
C SER A 385 -14.92 -1.00 1.65
N LYS A 386 -13.76 -0.63 2.18
CA LYS A 386 -12.43 -1.08 1.71
C LYS A 386 -12.12 -2.55 2.02
N PHE A 387 -12.89 -3.20 2.90
CA PHE A 387 -12.73 -4.61 3.28
C PHE A 387 -13.96 -5.46 2.99
N LEU A 388 -14.63 -5.18 1.87
CA LEU A 388 -15.77 -5.96 1.39
C LEU A 388 -15.34 -7.15 0.52
N THR A 389 -14.14 -7.10 -0.07
CA THR A 389 -13.56 -8.18 -0.86
C THR A 389 -12.55 -8.98 -0.04
N ARG A 390 -12.11 -10.13 -0.58
CA ARG A 390 -11.12 -11.00 0.08
C ARG A 390 -9.66 -10.58 -0.17
N ASN A 391 -9.43 -9.77 -1.20
CA ASN A 391 -8.10 -9.40 -1.65
C ASN A 391 -7.64 -8.14 -0.92
N ILE A 392 -6.35 -8.07 -0.59
CA ILE A 392 -5.78 -6.90 0.09
C ILE A 392 -5.28 -5.93 -0.98
N HIS A 393 -5.85 -4.73 -1.06
CA HIS A 393 -5.37 -3.69 -1.97
C HIS A 393 -4.08 -3.07 -1.43
N VAL A 394 -3.06 -2.91 -2.27
CA VAL A 394 -1.75 -2.36 -1.88
C VAL A 394 -1.50 -1.01 -2.54
N TYR A 395 -1.75 -0.89 -3.84
CA TYR A 395 -1.62 0.37 -4.57
C TYR A 395 -2.90 0.73 -5.28
N ARG A 396 -3.32 1.99 -5.15
CA ARG A 396 -4.40 2.59 -5.92
C ARG A 396 -3.90 3.75 -6.76
N ARG A 397 -4.70 4.15 -7.75
CA ARG A 397 -4.45 5.35 -8.56
C ARG A 397 -4.23 6.57 -7.69
N ALA A 398 -5.09 6.81 -6.70
CA ALA A 398 -4.92 7.94 -5.79
C ALA A 398 -3.58 7.91 -5.04
N THR A 399 -3.08 6.74 -4.65
CA THR A 399 -1.77 6.58 -3.99
C THR A 399 -0.66 7.19 -4.83
N VAL A 400 -0.66 6.91 -6.14
CA VAL A 400 0.39 7.42 -7.05
C VAL A 400 0.34 8.95 -7.17
N TYR A 401 -0.86 9.54 -7.29
CA TYR A 401 -0.99 10.99 -7.40
C TYR A 401 -0.65 11.70 -6.09
N LEU A 402 -1.07 11.18 -4.94
CA LEU A 402 -0.74 11.80 -3.65
C LEU A 402 0.76 11.73 -3.38
N ARG A 403 1.40 10.60 -3.73
CA ARG A 403 2.86 10.45 -3.61
C ARG A 403 3.62 11.32 -4.62
N LEU A 404 3.09 11.51 -5.83
CA LEU A 404 3.59 12.49 -6.78
C LEU A 404 3.53 13.91 -6.19
N ALA A 405 2.41 14.31 -5.58
CA ALA A 405 2.28 15.59 -4.89
C ALA A 405 3.31 15.73 -3.76
N GLU A 406 3.51 14.68 -2.95
CA GLU A 406 4.52 14.68 -1.89
C GLU A 406 5.93 14.88 -2.43
N ALA A 407 6.29 14.14 -3.48
CA ALA A 407 7.59 14.25 -4.13
C ALA A 407 7.82 15.62 -4.76
N LEU A 408 6.83 16.17 -5.48
CA LEU A 408 6.90 17.52 -6.07
C LEU A 408 7.04 18.61 -5.01
N ASN A 409 6.26 18.52 -3.94
CA ASN A 409 6.33 19.46 -2.83
C ASN A 409 7.73 19.49 -2.22
N ARG A 410 8.29 18.31 -1.92
CA ARG A 410 9.65 18.19 -1.35
C ARG A 410 10.78 18.48 -2.33
N ALA A 411 10.51 18.40 -3.63
CA ALA A 411 11.41 18.85 -4.69
C ALA A 411 11.41 20.38 -4.89
N GLY A 412 10.59 21.13 -4.14
CA GLY A 412 10.52 22.59 -4.20
C GLY A 412 9.39 23.16 -5.06
N TYR A 413 8.38 22.35 -5.40
CA TYR A 413 7.26 22.75 -6.27
C TYR A 413 5.91 22.62 -5.53
N PRO A 414 5.70 23.37 -4.43
CA PRO A 414 4.50 23.22 -3.59
C PRO A 414 3.21 23.62 -4.33
N HIS A 415 3.27 24.56 -5.28
CA HIS A 415 2.14 24.92 -6.15
C HIS A 415 1.69 23.74 -7.01
N PHE A 416 2.63 22.99 -7.60
CA PHE A 416 2.28 21.81 -8.40
C PHE A 416 1.64 20.73 -7.54
N ALA A 417 2.19 20.50 -6.34
CA ALA A 417 1.62 19.57 -5.40
C ALA A 417 0.21 19.97 -4.95
N TYR A 418 -0.01 21.25 -4.66
CA TYR A 418 -1.31 21.79 -4.29
C TYR A 418 -2.35 21.59 -5.39
N GLU A 419 -2.02 21.85 -6.66
CA GLU A 419 -2.96 21.64 -7.77
C GLU A 419 -3.39 20.16 -7.95
N ILE A 420 -2.55 19.19 -7.58
CA ILE A 420 -2.95 17.78 -7.54
C ILE A 420 -4.06 17.54 -6.48
N LEU A 421 -4.04 18.31 -5.39
CA LEU A 421 -5.04 18.21 -4.31
C LEU A 421 -6.31 19.00 -4.63
N SER A 422 -6.20 20.21 -5.17
CA SER A 422 -7.30 21.16 -5.35
C SER A 422 -8.11 20.94 -6.65
N GLU A 423 -7.55 21.33 -7.80
CA GLU A 423 -8.23 21.33 -9.10
C GLU A 423 -8.05 20.03 -9.89
N GLY A 424 -6.89 19.38 -9.71
CA GLY A 424 -6.37 18.35 -10.59
C GLY A 424 -5.34 18.93 -11.56
N VAL A 425 -4.69 18.08 -12.35
CA VAL A 425 -3.55 18.49 -13.19
C VAL A 425 -3.80 18.27 -14.67
N ASN A 426 -3.49 19.30 -15.46
CA ASN A 426 -3.26 19.23 -16.90
C ASN A 426 -2.28 20.32 -17.33
N ASN A 427 -1.90 20.36 -18.61
CA ASN A 427 -0.95 21.38 -19.09
C ASN A 427 -1.44 22.83 -18.89
N LYS A 428 -2.75 23.10 -18.99
CA LYS A 428 -3.32 24.44 -18.74
C LYS A 428 -3.13 24.85 -17.28
N VAL A 429 -3.42 23.96 -16.33
CA VAL A 429 -3.21 24.21 -14.89
C VAL A 429 -1.72 24.43 -14.59
N ILE A 430 -0.85 23.59 -15.17
CA ILE A 430 0.61 23.75 -14.99
C ILE A 430 1.10 25.10 -15.50
N GLU A 431 0.64 25.53 -16.69
CA GLU A 431 1.00 26.83 -17.25
C GLU A 431 0.46 28.00 -16.43
N ARG A 432 -0.77 27.89 -15.92
CA ARG A 432 -1.46 28.95 -15.19
C ARG A 432 -0.93 29.11 -13.76
N ASP A 433 -0.77 28.02 -13.01
CA ASP A 433 -0.60 28.06 -11.55
C ASP A 433 0.73 27.51 -11.05
N VAL A 434 1.52 26.85 -11.89
CA VAL A 434 2.79 26.23 -11.49
C VAL A 434 3.98 26.97 -12.08
N LEU A 435 4.01 27.14 -13.41
CA LEU A 435 5.13 27.78 -14.11
C LEU A 435 5.44 29.21 -13.64
N PRO A 436 4.47 30.07 -13.25
CA PRO A 436 4.78 31.41 -12.75
C PRO A 436 5.66 31.43 -11.48
N TYR A 437 5.70 30.32 -10.75
CA TYR A 437 6.47 30.19 -9.51
C TYR A 437 7.84 29.52 -9.73
N CYS A 438 8.16 29.07 -10.94
CA CYS A 438 9.47 28.54 -11.30
C CYS A 438 10.48 29.67 -11.50
N LYS A 439 11.55 29.71 -10.69
CA LYS A 439 12.48 30.86 -10.63
C LYS A 439 13.65 30.74 -11.60
N THR A 440 14.05 29.51 -11.94
CA THR A 440 15.17 29.27 -12.84
C THR A 440 14.73 28.57 -14.13
N PRO A 441 15.49 28.70 -15.23
CA PRO A 441 15.26 27.91 -16.43
C PRO A 441 15.29 26.39 -16.17
N ALA A 442 16.09 25.94 -15.20
CA ALA A 442 16.15 24.53 -14.80
C ALA A 442 14.85 24.07 -14.11
N ASP A 443 14.26 24.92 -13.26
CA ASP A 443 12.97 24.64 -12.61
C ASP A 443 11.85 24.56 -13.66
N SER A 444 11.81 25.54 -14.57
CA SER A 444 10.83 25.55 -15.66
C SER A 444 11.00 24.33 -16.58
N ALA A 445 12.24 23.93 -16.89
CA ALA A 445 12.52 22.75 -17.70
C ALA A 445 12.08 21.46 -16.99
N PHE A 446 12.31 21.36 -15.68
CA PHE A 446 11.84 20.24 -14.88
C PHE A 446 10.31 20.17 -14.87
N VAL A 447 9.60 21.26 -14.58
CA VAL A 447 8.13 21.27 -14.59
C VAL A 447 7.57 20.96 -15.99
N LYS A 448 8.18 21.49 -17.06
CA LYS A 448 7.77 21.19 -18.44
C LYS A 448 8.01 19.74 -18.87
N SER A 449 8.78 18.96 -18.12
CA SER A 449 8.92 17.52 -18.39
C SER A 449 7.68 16.70 -18.02
N PHE A 450 6.78 17.28 -17.21
CA PHE A 450 5.47 16.72 -16.89
C PHE A 450 4.44 17.19 -17.91
N ASN A 451 4.03 16.29 -18.79
CA ASN A 451 3.09 16.53 -19.88
C ASN A 451 1.78 15.79 -19.61
N PHE A 452 0.76 16.54 -19.21
CA PHE A 452 -0.61 16.10 -19.01
C PHE A 452 -1.49 16.73 -20.10
N PRO A 453 -1.47 16.18 -21.33
CA PRO A 453 -2.15 16.78 -22.47
C PRO A 453 -3.67 16.78 -22.27
N TYR A 454 -4.34 17.75 -22.87
CA TYR A 454 -5.79 17.84 -22.86
C TYR A 454 -6.32 18.31 -24.21
N SER A 455 -7.53 17.86 -24.54
CA SER A 455 -8.38 18.42 -25.59
C SER A 455 -9.80 18.52 -25.04
N SER A 456 -10.77 18.98 -25.84
CA SER A 456 -12.16 19.08 -25.39
C SER A 456 -12.76 17.73 -24.96
N ASN A 457 -12.27 16.60 -25.50
CA ASN A 457 -12.87 15.27 -25.32
C ASN A 457 -11.86 14.18 -24.91
N SER A 458 -10.59 14.50 -24.71
CA SER A 458 -9.54 13.52 -24.43
C SER A 458 -8.42 14.10 -23.56
N GLY A 459 -7.59 13.23 -22.96
CA GLY A 459 -6.51 13.63 -22.08
C GLY A 459 -6.97 13.87 -20.64
N TYR A 460 -6.37 14.87 -19.98
CA TYR A 460 -6.64 15.24 -18.60
C TYR A 460 -7.58 16.45 -18.55
N ILE A 461 -8.89 16.18 -18.50
CA ILE A 461 -9.94 17.20 -18.52
C ILE A 461 -10.33 17.50 -17.08
N VAL A 462 -9.82 18.61 -16.55
CA VAL A 462 -10.14 19.11 -15.21
C VAL A 462 -11.52 19.76 -15.17
N LEU A 463 -12.12 19.83 -13.98
CA LEU A 463 -13.38 20.53 -13.76
C LEU A 463 -13.19 22.05 -13.80
N ASP A 464 -13.73 22.72 -14.82
CA ASP A 464 -13.70 24.19 -15.00
C ASP A 464 -15.09 24.81 -14.73
N ALA A 465 -15.12 26.05 -14.24
CA ALA A 465 -16.35 26.78 -13.95
C ALA A 465 -17.12 27.05 -15.25
N GLY A 466 -18.36 26.56 -15.31
CA GLY A 466 -19.21 26.75 -16.49
C GLY A 466 -18.90 25.81 -17.66
N ALA A 467 -18.08 24.77 -17.45
CA ALA A 467 -17.85 23.77 -18.49
C ALA A 467 -19.14 22.96 -18.76
N GLU A 468 -19.69 23.10 -19.98
CA GLU A 468 -20.71 22.21 -20.54
C GLU A 468 -20.13 20.84 -20.99
N HIS A 469 -18.81 20.63 -20.79
CA HIS A 469 -18.08 19.45 -21.24
C HIS A 469 -17.80 18.47 -20.09
N SER A 470 -17.74 17.17 -20.39
CA SER A 470 -17.44 16.13 -19.41
C SER A 470 -15.98 16.21 -18.94
N TYR A 471 -15.77 16.29 -17.63
CA TYR A 471 -14.45 16.20 -17.00
C TYR A 471 -14.17 14.76 -16.56
N ASN A 472 -12.89 14.39 -16.55
CA ASN A 472 -12.43 13.04 -16.20
C ASN A 472 -11.34 13.05 -15.12
N THR A 473 -10.96 14.21 -14.62
CA THR A 473 -10.04 14.34 -13.49
C THR A 473 -10.50 15.48 -12.59
N ILE A 474 -10.31 15.31 -11.29
CA ILE A 474 -10.52 16.33 -10.25
C ILE A 474 -9.34 16.27 -9.30
N GLY A 475 -9.15 17.31 -8.48
CA GLY A 475 -8.22 17.25 -7.36
C GLY A 475 -8.62 16.18 -6.33
N LEU A 476 -7.65 15.59 -5.64
CA LEU A 476 -7.92 14.55 -4.64
C LEU A 476 -8.88 15.03 -3.54
N HIS A 477 -8.72 16.26 -3.07
CA HIS A 477 -9.60 16.84 -2.04
C HIS A 477 -11.06 16.95 -2.51
N SER A 478 -11.24 17.17 -3.81
CA SER A 478 -12.57 17.26 -4.44
C SER A 478 -13.34 15.94 -4.42
N ARG A 479 -12.67 14.78 -4.19
CA ARG A 479 -13.35 13.49 -4.00
C ARG A 479 -14.28 13.48 -2.78
N GLY A 480 -13.98 14.26 -1.76
CA GLY A 480 -14.76 14.33 -0.52
C GLY A 480 -15.33 15.70 -0.16
N CYS A 481 -14.81 16.78 -0.77
CA CYS A 481 -15.11 18.17 -0.39
C CYS A 481 -15.71 19.04 -1.52
N GLY A 482 -16.16 18.43 -2.62
CA GLY A 482 -16.83 19.15 -3.71
C GLY A 482 -15.84 19.88 -4.60
N GLN A 483 -16.11 21.12 -4.99
CA GLN A 483 -15.27 21.85 -5.95
C GLN A 483 -14.15 22.63 -5.24
N SER A 484 -13.08 21.91 -4.85
CA SER A 484 -12.01 22.44 -3.99
C SER A 484 -11.26 23.64 -4.56
N GLN A 485 -11.20 23.77 -5.89
CA GLN A 485 -10.58 24.91 -6.56
C GLN A 485 -11.32 26.25 -6.31
N TYR A 486 -12.57 26.20 -5.85
CA TYR A 486 -13.35 27.39 -5.47
C TYR A 486 -13.50 27.54 -3.95
N ASN A 487 -12.83 26.70 -3.17
CA ASN A 487 -12.96 26.65 -1.73
C ASN A 487 -12.02 27.65 -1.05
N LYS A 488 -12.59 28.74 -0.51
CA LYS A 488 -11.80 29.76 0.20
C LYS A 488 -11.11 29.27 1.48
N TYR A 489 -11.48 28.09 1.98
CA TYR A 489 -10.87 27.47 3.16
C TYR A 489 -9.79 26.44 2.80
N TYR A 490 -9.59 26.17 1.50
CA TYR A 490 -8.60 25.22 1.00
C TYR A 490 -7.68 25.89 -0.02
N LEU A 491 -7.09 27.02 0.37
CA LEU A 491 -6.22 27.83 -0.49
C LEU A 491 -4.76 27.37 -0.40
N MET A 492 -4.00 27.59 -1.47
CA MET A 492 -2.54 27.47 -1.45
C MET A 492 -1.99 28.31 -0.29
N PRO A 493 -1.27 27.70 0.67
CA PRO A 493 -0.72 28.43 1.80
C PRO A 493 0.20 29.54 1.33
N ASP A 494 0.05 30.73 1.90
CA ASP A 494 0.85 31.87 1.48
C ASP A 494 1.08 32.86 2.62
N ASP A 495 2.30 33.36 2.74
CA ASP A 495 2.65 34.46 3.65
C ASP A 495 3.57 35.44 2.93
N SER A 496 2.96 36.52 2.44
CA SER A 496 3.65 37.58 1.69
C SER A 496 4.57 38.46 2.55
N THR A 497 4.56 38.29 3.88
CA THR A 497 5.44 39.04 4.79
C THR A 497 6.84 38.43 4.91
N LEU A 498 7.00 37.16 4.51
CA LEU A 498 8.26 36.42 4.55
C LEU A 498 9.17 36.76 3.36
N SER A 499 10.48 36.55 3.51
CA SER A 499 11.38 36.56 2.35
C SER A 499 11.03 35.44 1.37
N GLU A 500 11.45 35.54 0.12
CA GLU A 500 11.11 34.56 -0.92
C GLU A 500 11.47 33.12 -0.53
N LYS A 501 12.65 32.92 0.07
CA LYS A 501 13.09 31.60 0.54
C LYS A 501 12.25 31.11 1.72
N GLU A 502 12.01 31.95 2.72
CA GLU A 502 11.22 31.59 3.90
C GLU A 502 9.76 31.31 3.53
N ARG A 503 9.20 32.06 2.58
CA ARG A 503 7.87 31.84 2.02
C ARG A 503 7.78 30.50 1.31
N LEU A 504 8.78 30.13 0.51
CA LEU A 504 8.85 28.80 -0.12
C LEU A 504 8.95 27.68 0.93
N ASP A 505 9.82 27.82 1.94
CA ASP A 505 9.96 26.84 3.01
C ASP A 505 8.67 26.70 3.85
N TYR A 506 7.95 27.81 4.05
CA TYR A 506 6.62 27.83 4.68
C TYR A 506 5.59 27.10 3.83
N GLN A 507 5.52 27.41 2.53
CA GLN A 507 4.65 26.74 1.56
C GLN A 507 4.89 25.23 1.53
N ILE A 508 6.15 24.81 1.42
CA ILE A 508 6.52 23.39 1.40
C ILE A 508 6.04 22.68 2.67
N ARG A 509 6.23 23.28 3.85
CA ARG A 509 5.76 22.70 5.11
C ARG A 509 4.24 22.60 5.18
N LYS A 510 3.53 23.68 4.82
CA LYS A 510 2.06 23.71 4.91
C LYS A 510 1.39 22.81 3.88
N VAL A 511 1.90 22.76 2.66
CA VAL A 511 1.43 21.81 1.63
C VAL A 511 1.76 20.37 2.04
N GLU A 512 2.88 20.10 2.71
CA GLU A 512 3.15 18.76 3.26
C GLU A 512 2.12 18.36 4.32
N ASP A 513 1.71 19.29 5.21
CA ASP A 513 0.63 19.04 6.17
C ASP A 513 -0.69 18.75 5.44
N MET A 514 -1.01 19.50 4.38
CA MET A 514 -2.21 19.26 3.54
C MET A 514 -2.18 17.89 2.86
N ILE A 515 -1.02 17.46 2.33
CA ILE A 515 -0.85 16.14 1.71
C ILE A 515 -1.06 15.03 2.73
N VAL A 516 -0.54 15.18 3.95
CA VAL A 516 -0.67 14.19 5.02
C VAL A 516 -2.11 14.11 5.53
N ASP A 517 -2.80 15.25 5.65
CA ASP A 517 -4.23 15.30 6.01
C ASP A 517 -5.08 14.68 4.89
N GLU A 518 -4.80 15.00 3.62
CA GLU A 518 -5.50 14.41 2.47
C GLU A 518 -5.26 12.90 2.37
N GLY A 519 -4.05 12.43 2.68
CA GLY A 519 -3.73 11.01 2.77
C GLY A 519 -4.51 10.30 3.87
N ALA A 520 -4.75 10.95 5.01
CA ALA A 520 -5.62 10.39 6.04
C ALA A 520 -7.08 10.26 5.58
N LEU A 521 -7.61 11.26 4.87
CA LEU A 521 -8.98 11.23 4.36
C LEU A 521 -9.17 10.20 3.24
N GLU A 522 -8.24 10.16 2.29
CA GLU A 522 -8.31 9.27 1.12
C GLU A 522 -7.97 7.82 1.48
N PHE A 523 -6.95 7.60 2.32
CA PHE A 523 -6.37 6.28 2.61
C PHE A 523 -6.68 5.73 4.00
N ALA A 524 -7.62 6.32 4.75
CA ALA A 524 -8.06 5.76 6.02
C ALA A 524 -8.29 4.24 5.90
N PHE A 525 -7.70 3.47 6.81
CA PHE A 525 -7.74 2.00 6.88
C PHE A 525 -6.85 1.25 5.87
N GLU A 526 -6.10 1.88 4.97
CA GLU A 526 -5.38 1.17 3.90
C GLU A 526 -3.97 0.67 4.25
N GLY A 527 -3.45 0.96 5.45
CA GLY A 527 -2.12 0.47 5.87
C GLY A 527 -0.98 1.44 5.61
N VAL A 528 -1.28 2.70 5.33
CA VAL A 528 -0.24 3.67 4.94
C VAL A 528 0.04 4.70 6.02
N ARG A 529 -0.90 4.91 6.95
CA ARG A 529 -0.88 6.09 7.83
C ARG A 529 0.36 6.20 8.69
N TYR A 530 0.72 5.14 9.41
CA TYR A 530 1.88 5.15 10.29
C TYR A 530 3.16 5.48 9.52
N TYR A 531 3.31 4.91 8.33
CA TYR A 531 4.47 5.14 7.47
C TYR A 531 4.51 6.56 6.91
N ASP A 532 3.37 7.21 6.70
CA ASP A 532 3.30 8.63 6.33
C ASP A 532 3.79 9.53 7.46
N LEU A 533 3.31 9.29 8.69
CA LEU A 533 3.75 10.02 9.86
C LEU A 533 5.25 9.80 10.12
N LEU A 534 5.71 8.56 10.00
CA LEU A 534 7.11 8.17 10.17
C LEU A 534 8.01 8.90 9.18
N ARG A 535 7.64 8.87 7.88
CA ARG A 535 8.44 9.50 6.82
C ARG A 535 8.58 11.00 7.04
N VAL A 536 7.49 11.67 7.39
CA VAL A 536 7.50 13.13 7.61
C VAL A 536 8.25 13.48 8.89
N ALA A 537 8.07 12.73 9.98
CA ALA A 537 8.82 12.94 11.22
C ALA A 537 10.34 12.76 11.03
N LEU A 538 10.76 11.70 10.32
CA LEU A 538 12.17 11.48 9.96
C LEU A 538 12.71 12.63 9.09
N ARG A 539 11.98 13.00 8.03
CA ARG A 539 12.37 14.05 7.09
C ARG A 539 12.50 15.42 7.75
N ARG A 540 11.55 15.77 8.63
CA ARG A 540 11.56 17.03 9.39
C ARG A 540 12.55 17.01 10.55
N ASN A 541 13.11 15.84 10.87
CA ASN A 541 13.88 15.60 12.08
C ASN A 541 13.07 16.00 13.35
N ASP A 542 11.76 15.74 13.33
CA ASP A 542 10.78 16.21 14.32
C ASP A 542 9.95 15.02 14.85
N PRO A 543 10.36 14.40 15.97
CA PRO A 543 9.62 13.31 16.59
C PRO A 543 8.20 13.67 17.04
N SER A 544 7.97 14.93 17.40
CA SER A 544 6.66 15.38 17.91
C SER A 544 5.60 15.25 16.82
N TYR A 545 5.97 15.43 15.55
CA TYR A 545 5.04 15.31 14.42
C TYR A 545 4.27 13.98 14.39
N LEU A 546 4.94 12.86 14.65
CA LEU A 546 4.35 11.53 14.73
C LEU A 546 3.70 11.30 16.10
N ALA A 547 4.43 11.62 17.18
CA ALA A 547 3.99 11.35 18.54
C ALA A 547 2.66 12.08 18.87
N ASP A 548 2.58 13.38 18.59
CA ASP A 548 1.42 14.20 18.93
C ASP A 548 0.14 13.72 18.22
N ARG A 549 0.25 13.27 16.97
CA ARG A 549 -0.88 12.71 16.22
C ARG A 549 -1.35 11.38 16.79
N ILE A 550 -0.43 10.47 17.10
CA ILE A 550 -0.78 9.16 17.69
C ILE A 550 -1.39 9.34 19.08
N TYR A 551 -0.82 10.22 19.90
CA TYR A 551 -1.39 10.54 21.22
C TYR A 551 -2.76 11.21 21.13
N ALA A 552 -3.02 11.97 20.07
CA ALA A 552 -4.32 12.59 19.83
C ALA A 552 -5.39 11.63 19.27
N ARG A 553 -5.08 10.34 19.01
CA ARG A 553 -6.00 9.34 18.39
C ARG A 553 -7.43 9.37 18.94
N ARG A 554 -7.60 9.56 20.26
CA ARG A 554 -8.92 9.61 20.93
C ARG A 554 -9.47 11.05 21.12
N GLY A 555 -8.97 12.00 20.35
CA GLY A 555 -9.29 13.42 20.43
C GLY A 555 -8.36 14.17 21.39
N ALA A 556 -8.33 15.50 21.27
CA ALA A 556 -7.43 16.37 22.04
C ALA A 556 -7.63 16.26 23.57
N GLU A 557 -8.86 15.98 24.02
CA GLU A 557 -9.19 15.86 25.44
C GLU A 557 -8.64 14.58 26.10
N ARG A 558 -8.29 13.57 25.31
CA ARG A 558 -7.86 12.24 25.80
C ARG A 558 -6.39 11.93 25.54
N ILE A 559 -5.59 12.95 25.19
CA ILE A 559 -4.15 12.79 24.95
C ILE A 559 -3.45 12.14 26.17
N SER A 560 -3.75 12.60 27.39
CA SER A 560 -3.14 12.05 28.61
C SER A 560 -3.52 10.60 28.86
N GLU A 561 -4.74 10.20 28.51
CA GLU A 561 -5.21 8.81 28.60
C GLU A 561 -4.40 7.92 27.64
N VAL A 562 -4.32 8.30 26.35
CA VAL A 562 -3.58 7.54 25.33
C VAL A 562 -2.09 7.48 25.67
N LYS A 563 -1.48 8.58 26.14
CA LYS A 563 -0.09 8.60 26.62
C LYS A 563 0.17 7.60 27.75
N SER A 564 -0.81 7.38 28.64
CA SER A 564 -0.66 6.43 29.75
C SER A 564 -0.82 4.97 29.33
N GLU A 565 -1.52 4.70 28.21
CA GLU A 565 -1.70 3.37 27.65
C GLU A 565 -0.52 2.92 26.79
N ILE A 566 0.07 3.85 26.02
CA ILE A 566 1.24 3.58 25.19
C ILE A 566 2.46 3.38 26.11
N LYS A 567 3.11 2.22 25.99
CA LYS A 567 4.21 1.80 26.87
C LYS A 567 5.56 2.36 26.48
N ALA A 568 5.67 2.92 25.28
CA ALA A 568 6.88 3.49 24.74
C ALA A 568 6.81 5.03 24.65
N ASP A 569 7.96 5.69 24.82
CA ASP A 569 8.08 7.12 24.56
C ASP A 569 8.22 7.34 23.05
N LEU A 570 7.16 7.86 22.41
CA LEU A 570 7.15 8.08 20.96
C LEU A 570 7.96 9.31 20.54
N THR A 571 8.52 10.08 21.49
CA THR A 571 9.50 11.11 21.17
C THR A 571 10.90 10.54 20.92
N ASP A 572 11.14 9.29 21.33
CA ASP A 572 12.34 8.53 20.99
C ASP A 572 12.13 7.70 19.71
N ARG A 573 13.05 7.87 18.75
CA ARG A 573 13.00 7.20 17.44
C ARG A 573 13.25 5.70 17.51
N ALA A 574 13.94 5.21 18.54
CA ALA A 574 14.17 3.78 18.72
C ALA A 574 12.83 3.03 18.86
N ASN A 575 11.83 3.67 19.48
CA ASN A 575 10.51 3.11 19.74
C ASN A 575 9.58 3.09 18.51
N TRP A 576 10.02 3.63 17.37
CA TRP A 576 9.21 3.66 16.15
C TRP A 576 9.28 2.36 15.34
N PHE A 577 10.24 1.50 15.66
CA PHE A 577 10.51 0.28 14.93
C PHE A 577 10.23 -0.93 15.81
N LEU A 578 9.79 -2.00 15.18
CA LEU A 578 9.66 -3.28 15.84
C LEU A 578 11.05 -3.85 16.10
N SER A 579 11.16 -4.60 17.20
CA SER A 579 12.32 -5.46 17.46
C SER A 579 11.86 -6.92 17.47
N TRP A 580 12.79 -7.82 17.18
CA TRP A 580 12.52 -9.26 17.20
C TRP A 580 13.71 -10.05 17.77
N ASN A 581 13.49 -10.73 18.91
CA ASN A 581 14.44 -11.57 19.63
C ASN A 581 15.79 -10.89 19.92
N GLY A 582 15.82 -9.56 20.01
CA GLY A 582 17.06 -8.77 20.14
C GLY A 582 18.05 -8.89 18.97
N LYS A 583 17.62 -9.51 17.85
CA LYS A 583 18.42 -9.81 16.65
C LYS A 583 18.10 -8.90 15.46
N LEU A 584 16.91 -8.32 15.43
CA LEU A 584 16.43 -7.44 14.38
C LEU A 584 15.74 -6.22 15.02
N GLY A 585 15.84 -5.06 14.38
CA GLY A 585 15.28 -3.81 14.87
C GLY A 585 16.36 -2.80 15.27
N ILE A 586 15.98 -1.52 15.29
CA ILE A 586 16.79 -0.47 15.92
C ILE A 586 16.65 -0.62 17.44
N LYS A 587 17.77 -0.52 18.16
CA LYS A 587 17.82 -0.58 19.63
C LYS A 587 17.87 0.80 20.24
#